data_AF-A0A0F9HBJ0-F1
#
_entry.id   AF-A0A0F9HBJ0-F1
#
_cell.length_a   1.000
_cell.length_b   1.000
_cell.length_c   1.000
_cell.angle_alpha   90.00
_cell.angle_beta   90.00
_cell.angle_gamma   90.00
#
_symmetry.space_group_name_H-M   'P 1'
#
loop_
_entity.id
_entity.type
_entity.pdbx_description
1 polymer ?
#
loop_
_entity_poly.entity_id
_entity_poly.type
_entity_poly.pdbx_seq_one_letter_code
_entity_poly.pdbx_strand_id
1 'polypeptide(L)'
;SVASKRIFFNHDDFYPEDFPPVYPVDCTPFTVDGEQLGIGLRNKEIQYISTDDPVIVPMQPFRVVARACGDCTLLGSNIVPDFWEE
;
A
#
# COMPACT_ATOMS: atom_id res chain seq x y z
N SER A 1 15.10 16.52 33.19
CA SER A 1 13.92 15.75 33.62
C SER A 1 12.82 16.02 32.62
N VAL A 2 12.35 15.01 31.88
CA VAL A 2 11.20 15.16 30.97
C VAL A 2 10.11 14.26 31.51
N ALA A 3 9.05 14.86 32.05
CA ALA A 3 7.85 14.13 32.47
C ALA A 3 6.90 14.08 31.28
N SER A 4 7.10 13.14 30.36
CA SER A 4 6.14 12.90 29.29
C SER A 4 4.87 12.25 29.86
N LYS A 5 3.70 12.62 29.34
CA LYS A 5 2.40 12.00 29.64
C LYS A 5 1.75 11.60 28.31
N ARG A 6 1.12 10.43 28.27
CA ARG A 6 0.43 9.88 27.09
C ARG A 6 -1.09 10.02 27.27
N ILE A 7 -1.81 10.20 26.17
CA ILE A 7 -3.28 10.16 26.10
C ILE A 7 -3.63 9.04 25.11
N PHE A 8 -4.49 8.13 25.53
CA PHE A 8 -5.00 7.04 24.69
C PHE A 8 -6.40 7.41 24.23
N PHE A 9 -6.72 7.08 22.99
CA PHE A 9 -8.05 7.22 22.41
C PHE A 9 -8.35 5.97 21.59
N ASN A 10 -9.60 5.55 21.62
CA ASN A 10 -10.11 4.52 20.74
C ASN A 10 -10.44 5.13 19.39
N HIS A 11 -10.49 4.28 18.36
CA HIS A 11 -11.00 4.69 17.04
C HIS A 11 -12.39 5.32 17.16
N ASP A 12 -13.27 4.71 17.96
CA ASP A 12 -14.67 5.10 18.12
C ASP A 12 -14.85 6.45 18.84
N ASP A 13 -13.81 6.97 19.51
CA ASP A 13 -13.85 8.32 20.12
C ASP A 13 -13.89 9.43 19.06
N PHE A 14 -13.36 9.16 17.87
CA PHE A 14 -13.31 10.11 16.74
C PHE A 14 -14.16 9.68 15.55
N TYR A 15 -14.47 8.40 15.43
CA TYR A 15 -15.19 7.81 14.32
C TYR A 15 -16.35 6.93 14.85
N PRO A 16 -17.41 7.55 15.41
CA PRO A 16 -18.51 6.84 16.08
C PRO A 16 -19.51 6.16 15.12
N GLU A 17 -19.38 6.37 13.80
CA GLU A 17 -20.21 5.70 12.81
C GLU A 17 -19.54 4.43 12.28
N ASP A 18 -20.30 3.34 12.15
CA ASP A 18 -19.85 2.03 11.67
C ASP A 18 -19.58 1.97 10.16
N PHE A 19 -19.35 3.10 9.50
CA PHE A 19 -18.96 3.08 8.09
C PHE A 19 -17.46 2.82 8.01
N PRO A 20 -17.01 1.61 7.60
CA PRO A 20 -15.60 1.44 7.32
C PRO A 20 -15.21 2.49 6.28
N PRO A 21 -14.15 3.29 6.53
CA PRO A 21 -13.70 4.22 5.52
C PRO A 21 -13.39 3.43 4.26
N VAL A 22 -13.83 3.95 3.11
CA VAL A 22 -13.40 3.39 1.82
C VAL A 22 -11.87 3.41 1.82
N TYR A 23 -11.26 2.28 1.45
CA TYR A 23 -9.80 2.23 1.33
C TYR A 23 -9.32 3.43 0.48
N PRO A 24 -8.37 4.23 0.98
CA PRO A 24 -7.98 5.47 0.30
C PRO A 24 -7.27 5.21 -1.04
N VAL A 25 -6.86 3.97 -1.29
CA VAL A 25 -6.20 3.55 -2.52
C VAL A 25 -6.96 2.38 -3.11
N ASP A 26 -7.28 2.49 -4.40
CA ASP A 26 -7.82 1.38 -5.19
C ASP A 26 -6.71 0.37 -5.49
N CYS A 27 -6.88 -0.84 -4.95
CA CYS A 27 -5.95 -1.95 -5.13
C CYS A 27 -6.38 -2.94 -6.22
N THR A 28 -7.32 -2.56 -7.09
CA THR A 28 -7.72 -3.36 -8.24
C THR A 28 -6.54 -3.49 -9.21
N PRO A 29 -6.06 -4.71 -9.49
CA PRO A 29 -4.94 -4.90 -10.41
C PRO A 29 -5.30 -4.53 -11.84
N PHE A 30 -4.34 -3.96 -12.56
CA PHE A 30 -4.46 -3.58 -13.96
C PHE A 30 -3.23 -4.05 -14.74
N THR A 31 -3.29 -3.95 -16.06
CA THR A 31 -2.25 -4.45 -16.96
C THR A 31 -1.58 -3.30 -17.71
N VAL A 32 -0.26 -3.36 -17.86
CA VAL A 32 0.55 -2.34 -18.54
C VAL A 32 1.51 -2.98 -19.55
N ASP A 33 1.93 -2.25 -20.56
CA ASP A 33 3.03 -2.70 -21.44
C ASP A 33 4.41 -2.51 -20.77
N GLY A 34 5.48 -2.90 -21.48
CA GLY A 34 6.85 -2.81 -20.94
C GLY A 34 7.37 -1.39 -20.77
N GLU A 35 6.94 -0.44 -21.60
CA GLU A 35 7.33 0.97 -21.48
C GLU A 35 6.67 1.58 -20.24
N GLN A 36 5.36 1.36 -20.10
CA GLN A 36 4.55 1.80 -18.98
C GLN A 36 5.01 1.17 -17.66
N LEU A 37 5.36 -0.12 -17.65
CA LEU A 37 5.95 -0.77 -16.48
C LEU A 37 7.23 -0.04 -16.05
N GLY A 38 8.13 0.24 -17.01
CA GLY A 38 9.38 0.94 -16.74
C GLY A 38 9.16 2.33 -16.17
N ILE A 39 8.23 3.11 -16.75
CA ILE A 39 7.91 4.46 -16.28
C ILE A 39 7.31 4.41 -14.86
N GLY A 40 6.29 3.58 -14.64
CA GLY A 40 5.58 3.53 -13.35
C GLY A 40 6.47 3.03 -12.20
N LEU A 41 7.36 2.07 -12.45
CA LEU A 41 8.32 1.61 -11.44
C LEU A 41 9.34 2.71 -11.10
N ARG A 42 9.86 3.43 -12.10
CA ARG A 42 10.79 4.57 -11.86
C ARG A 42 10.14 5.70 -11.09
N ASN A 43 8.88 6.00 -11.40
CA ASN A 43 8.10 7.02 -10.71
C ASN A 43 7.57 6.56 -9.34
N LYS A 44 7.71 5.27 -9.00
CA LYS A 44 7.18 4.66 -7.77
C LYS A 44 5.66 4.79 -7.66
N GLU A 45 4.96 4.67 -8.78
CA GLU A 45 3.49 4.76 -8.86
C GLU A 45 2.83 3.38 -8.77
N ILE A 46 3.52 2.36 -9.27
CA ILE A 46 2.99 0.99 -9.37
C ILE A 46 3.93 -0.03 -8.74
N GLN A 47 3.38 -1.18 -8.37
CA GLN A 47 4.11 -2.36 -7.96
C GLN A 47 3.74 -3.53 -8.88
N TYR A 48 4.74 -4.29 -9.32
CA TYR A 48 4.55 -5.49 -10.12
C TYR A 48 4.07 -6.67 -9.26
N ILE A 49 3.07 -7.43 -9.73
CA ILE A 49 2.49 -8.58 -9.02
C ILE A 49 2.83 -9.90 -9.69
N SER A 50 2.54 -10.06 -10.98
CA SER A 50 2.79 -11.31 -11.69
C SER A 50 2.68 -11.18 -13.22
N THR A 51 3.18 -12.19 -13.92
CA THR A 51 2.88 -12.51 -15.32
C THR A 51 2.16 -13.85 -15.30
N ASP A 52 0.94 -13.91 -14.78
CA ASP A 52 0.16 -15.16 -14.74
C ASP A 52 -0.41 -15.45 -16.13
N ASP A 53 0.47 -15.75 -17.08
CA ASP A 53 0.10 -16.50 -18.27
C ASP A 53 1.28 -17.43 -18.62
N PRO A 54 1.11 -18.77 -18.59
CA PRO A 54 2.17 -19.74 -18.89
C PRO A 54 2.70 -19.68 -20.33
N VAL A 55 2.20 -18.76 -21.14
CA VAL A 55 2.67 -18.50 -22.49
C VAL A 55 3.71 -17.38 -22.43
N ILE A 56 4.99 -17.75 -22.55
CA ILE A 56 6.09 -16.81 -22.81
C ILE A 56 5.88 -16.20 -24.20
N VAL A 57 5.01 -15.19 -24.28
CA VAL A 57 4.94 -14.29 -25.43
C VAL A 57 5.68 -13.02 -25.01
N PRO A 58 6.66 -12.54 -25.80
CA PRO A 58 7.41 -11.31 -25.49
C PRO A 58 6.57 -10.03 -25.38
N MET A 59 5.24 -10.12 -25.51
CA MET A 59 4.29 -9.00 -25.54
C MET A 59 3.10 -9.17 -24.57
N GLN A 60 3.13 -10.12 -23.64
CA GLN A 60 2.07 -10.22 -22.62
C GLN A 60 2.15 -9.00 -21.66
N PRO A 61 1.03 -8.34 -21.37
CA PRO A 61 1.04 -7.15 -20.54
C PRO A 61 1.30 -7.52 -19.07
N PHE A 62 2.11 -6.71 -18.39
CA PHE A 62 2.50 -6.92 -17.00
C PHE A 62 1.35 -6.58 -16.06
N ARG A 63 1.06 -7.46 -15.10
CA ARG A 63 0.03 -7.19 -14.08
C ARG A 63 0.62 -6.43 -12.91
N VAL A 64 0.02 -5.29 -12.60
CA VAL A 64 0.50 -4.34 -11.60
C VAL A 64 -0.66 -3.83 -10.73
N VAL A 65 -0.31 -3.22 -9.61
CA VAL A 65 -1.22 -2.43 -8.74
C VAL A 65 -0.59 -1.09 -8.43
N ALA A 66 -1.36 -0.16 -7.86
CA ALA A 66 -0.80 1.03 -7.22
C ALA A 66 0.24 0.63 -6.17
N ARG A 67 1.33 1.41 -6.05
CA ARG A 67 2.44 1.11 -5.14
C ARG A 67 1.97 0.83 -3.71
N ALA A 68 1.02 1.60 -3.19
CA ALA A 68 0.54 1.44 -1.81
C ALA A 68 -0.09 0.07 -1.53
N CYS A 69 -0.53 -0.64 -2.57
CA CYS A 69 -1.15 -1.95 -2.47
C CYS A 69 -0.14 -3.11 -2.49
N GLY A 70 1.10 -2.86 -2.92
CA GLY A 70 2.16 -3.88 -2.99
C GLY A 70 3.43 -3.54 -2.21
N ASP A 71 3.61 -2.27 -1.81
CA ASP A 71 4.71 -1.79 -0.98
C ASP A 71 4.13 -1.24 0.33
N CYS A 72 4.01 -2.12 1.34
CA CYS A 72 3.49 -1.76 2.65
C CYS A 72 4.31 -0.66 3.35
N THR A 73 5.59 -0.46 2.95
CA THR A 73 6.44 0.58 3.54
C THR A 73 6.00 2.00 3.19
N LEU A 74 5.15 2.14 2.16
CA LEU A 74 4.52 3.41 1.82
C LEU A 74 3.45 3.83 2.85
N LEU A 75 2.75 2.86 3.43
CA LEU A 75 1.65 3.12 4.38
C LEU A 75 2.09 3.05 5.84
N GLY A 76 3.17 2.35 6.13
CA GLY A 76 3.65 2.20 7.50
C GLY A 76 5.09 1.72 7.60
N SER A 77 5.68 1.91 8.77
CA SER A 77 7.00 1.36 9.09
C SER A 77 6.85 -0.05 9.64
N ASN A 78 7.80 -0.92 9.31
CA ASN A 78 7.96 -2.21 9.99
C ASN A 78 8.71 -2.08 11.33
N ILE A 79 9.16 -0.86 11.69
CA ILE A 79 9.76 -0.56 12.98
C ILE A 79 8.66 -0.27 13.99
N VAL A 80 8.59 -1.10 15.03
CA VAL A 80 7.68 -0.89 16.16
C VAL A 80 8.01 0.45 16.81
N PRO A 81 7.04 1.36 16.95
CA PRO A 81 7.30 2.66 17.54
C PRO A 81 7.33 2.59 19.07
N ASP A 82 8.13 3.45 19.70
CA ASP A 82 8.38 3.51 21.15
C ASP A 82 7.12 3.81 22.01
N PHE A 83 5.99 4.11 21.38
CA PHE A 83 4.71 4.38 22.04
C PHE A 83 3.78 3.16 22.12
N TRP A 84 4.10 2.04 21.46
CA TRP A 84 3.37 0.78 21.68
C TRP A 84 3.69 0.25 23.08
N GLU A 85 2.67 -0.09 23.85
CA GLU A 85 2.77 -0.79 25.14
C GLU A 85 1.93 -2.08 25.02
N GLU A 86 2.42 -3.19 25.60
CA GLU A 86 1.69 -4.48 25.65
C GLU A 86 0.60 -4.50 26.72
#